data_AF-A0AAE4NU49-F1
#
_entry.id   AF-A0AAE4NU49-F1
#
_cell.length_a   1.000
_cell.length_b   1.000
_cell.length_c   1.000
_cell.angle_alpha   90.00
_cell.angle_beta   90.00
_cell.angle_gamma   90.00
#
_symmetry.space_group_name_H-M   'P 1'
#
loop_
_entity.id
_entity.type
_entity.pdbx_description
1 polymer ?
#
loop_
_entity_poly.entity_id
_entity_poly.type
_entity_poly.pdbx_seq_one_letter_code
_entity_poly.pdbx_strand_id
1 'polypeptide(L)'
;MYYIGRARSPYGPHKTHEVILQKLREEGFDVEFTKHHWAGDLPFGLVLVEGKKGQVAVRWSLGREFTLELEETDRETFDEFIEDTIEYTNADSG
;
A
#
# COMPACT_ATOMS: atom_id res chain seq x y z
N MET A 1 -2.22 2.00 -16.12
CA MET A 1 -1.21 1.05 -15.61
C MET A 1 -1.54 0.77 -14.17
N TYR A 2 -1.34 -0.47 -13.74
CA TYR A 2 -1.64 -0.91 -12.38
C TYR A 2 -0.35 -1.43 -11.76
N TYR A 3 -0.12 -1.08 -10.50
CA TYR A 3 1.06 -1.50 -9.76
C TYR A 3 0.64 -2.06 -8.42
N ILE A 4 1.24 -3.19 -8.05
CA ILE A 4 1.15 -3.69 -6.69
C ILE A 4 2.50 -3.52 -6.01
N GLY A 5 2.46 -3.32 -4.70
CA GLY A 5 3.63 -3.03 -3.90
C GLY A 5 3.63 -3.77 -2.59
N ARG A 6 4.83 -4.14 -2.15
CA ARG A 6 5.06 -4.73 -0.83
C ARG A 6 6.06 -3.88 -0.09
N ALA A 7 5.65 -3.41 1.09
CA ALA A 7 6.51 -2.60 1.94
C ALA A 7 6.71 -3.24 3.31
N ARG A 8 7.92 -3.08 3.85
CA ARG A 8 8.17 -3.25 5.29
C ARG A 8 8.47 -1.89 5.88
N SER A 9 8.03 -1.63 7.11
CA SER A 9 8.23 -0.34 7.75
C SER A 9 8.55 -0.48 9.23
N PRO A 10 9.57 0.23 9.75
CA PRO A 10 9.84 0.29 11.20
C PRO A 10 8.95 1.29 11.92
N TYR A 11 8.03 1.95 11.19
CA TYR A 11 7.21 3.02 11.71
C TYR A 11 5.77 2.59 11.94
N GLY A 12 5.07 3.34 12.79
CA GLY A 12 3.62 3.20 12.95
C GLY A 12 2.84 3.59 11.67
N PRO A 13 1.54 3.26 11.60
CA PRO A 13 0.72 3.33 10.38
C PRO A 13 0.76 4.69 9.68
N HIS A 14 0.56 5.78 10.44
CA HIS A 14 0.59 7.13 9.89
C HIS A 14 1.92 7.46 9.22
N LYS A 15 3.04 7.14 9.89
CA LYS A 15 4.36 7.43 9.36
C LYS A 15 4.71 6.50 8.20
N THR A 16 4.28 5.25 8.24
CA THR A 16 4.42 4.31 7.13
C THR A 16 3.71 4.82 5.87
N HIS A 17 2.47 5.32 6.01
CA HIS A 17 1.73 5.93 4.91
C HIS A 17 2.48 7.11 4.29
N GLU A 18 2.97 8.05 5.11
CA GLU A 18 3.77 9.19 4.62
C GLU A 18 5.01 8.76 3.82
N VAL A 19 5.77 7.79 4.33
CA VAL A 19 7.02 7.34 3.70
C VAL A 19 6.74 6.60 2.38
N ILE A 20 5.69 5.78 2.32
CA ILE A 20 5.24 5.15 1.07
C ILE A 20 4.90 6.23 0.03
N LEU A 21 4.09 7.22 0.40
CA LEU A 21 3.72 8.31 -0.52
C LEU A 21 4.94 9.11 -0.99
N GLN A 22 5.90 9.36 -0.11
CA GLN A 22 7.15 10.03 -0.48
C GLN A 22 7.93 9.21 -1.52
N LYS A 23 8.09 7.90 -1.30
CA LYS A 23 8.82 7.02 -2.21
C LYS A 23 8.15 6.90 -3.57
N LEU A 24 6.83 6.77 -3.60
CA LEU A 24 6.07 6.78 -4.85
C LEU A 24 6.29 8.09 -5.64
N ARG A 25 6.31 9.25 -4.96
CA ARG A 25 6.62 10.53 -5.63
C ARG A 25 8.06 10.59 -6.14
N GLU A 26 9.03 10.07 -5.39
CA GLU A 26 10.44 9.98 -5.80
C GLU A 26 10.62 9.09 -7.05
N GLU A 27 9.81 8.04 -7.18
CA GLU A 27 9.73 7.16 -8.36
C GLU A 27 8.90 7.76 -9.51
N GLY A 28 8.37 8.98 -9.32
CA GLY A 28 7.71 9.75 -10.35
C GLY A 28 6.22 9.47 -10.52
N PHE A 29 5.57 8.79 -9.56
CA PHE A 29 4.11 8.69 -9.48
C PHE A 29 3.51 10.04 -9.07
N ASP A 30 2.47 10.47 -9.80
CA ASP A 30 1.71 11.69 -9.51
C ASP A 30 0.53 11.32 -8.60
N VAL A 31 0.66 11.56 -7.29
CA VAL A 31 -0.33 11.16 -6.28
C VAL A 31 -1.46 12.18 -6.22
N GLU A 32 -2.61 11.87 -6.83
CA GLU A 32 -3.80 12.75 -6.80
C GLU A 32 -4.75 12.38 -5.66
N PHE A 33 -4.92 11.08 -5.41
CA PHE A 33 -5.74 10.57 -4.33
C PHE A 33 -5.02 9.44 -3.59
N THR A 34 -5.27 9.33 -2.30
CA THR A 34 -4.76 8.24 -1.47
C THR A 34 -5.76 7.82 -0.42
N LYS A 35 -5.81 6.51 -0.17
CA LYS A 35 -6.59 5.90 0.90
C LYS A 35 -5.72 4.92 1.66
N HIS A 36 -5.74 4.98 2.98
CA HIS A 36 -5.01 4.06 3.84
C HIS A 36 -6.02 3.19 4.60
N HIS A 37 -6.03 1.90 4.26
CA HIS A 37 -6.77 0.86 4.94
C HIS A 37 -5.87 0.26 6.04
N TRP A 38 -6.26 0.49 7.29
CA TRP A 38 -5.62 -0.05 8.47
C TRP A 38 -6.61 0.04 9.64
N ALA A 39 -6.60 -0.95 10.54
CA ALA A 39 -7.49 -1.01 11.69
C ALA A 39 -6.72 -1.27 13.00
N GLY A 40 -7.10 -0.56 14.07
CA GLY A 40 -6.73 -0.89 15.44
C GLY A 40 -5.23 -0.84 15.74
N ASP A 41 -4.65 -1.99 16.04
CA ASP A 41 -3.24 -2.23 16.37
C ASP A 41 -2.59 -3.23 15.39
N LEU A 42 -3.20 -3.44 14.22
CA LEU A 42 -2.71 -4.39 13.24
C LEU A 42 -1.29 -4.01 12.77
N PRO A 43 -0.36 -4.98 12.70
CA PRO A 43 1.02 -4.74 12.28
C PRO A 43 1.16 -4.69 10.75
N PHE A 44 0.08 -4.43 10.01
CA PHE A 44 0.06 -4.35 8.56
C PHE A 44 -1.14 -3.53 8.07
N GLY A 45 -1.11 -3.11 6.81
CA GLY A 45 -2.24 -2.44 6.17
C GLY A 45 -2.04 -2.29 4.66
N LEU A 46 -2.94 -1.54 4.03
CA LEU A 46 -2.96 -1.31 2.58
C LEU A 46 -3.05 0.19 2.29
N VAL A 47 -2.15 0.68 1.45
CA VAL A 47 -2.17 2.03 0.92
C VAL A 47 -2.56 1.98 -0.55
N LEU A 48 -3.68 2.60 -0.87
CA LEU A 48 -4.12 2.81 -2.25
C LEU A 48 -3.75 4.22 -2.68
N VAL A 49 -3.24 4.32 -3.90
CA VAL A 49 -2.87 5.59 -4.54
C VAL A 49 -3.44 5.58 -5.95
N GLU A 50 -4.11 6.67 -6.29
CA GLU A 50 -4.57 6.93 -7.65
C GLU A 50 -3.82 8.15 -8.19
N GLY A 51 -3.34 8.01 -9.41
CA GLY A 51 -2.57 9.04 -10.08
C GLY A 51 -2.68 8.97 -11.59
N LYS A 52 -2.28 10.04 -12.27
CA LYS A 52 -2.35 10.13 -13.74
C LYS A 52 -1.56 9.05 -14.46
N LYS A 53 -0.48 8.55 -13.86
CA LYS A 53 0.37 7.50 -14.43
C LYS A 53 -0.14 6.09 -14.14
N GLY A 54 -1.08 5.92 -13.21
CA GLY A 54 -1.58 4.61 -12.86
C GLY A 54 -2.07 4.54 -11.43
N GLN A 55 -2.65 3.39 -11.11
CA GLN A 55 -3.09 3.06 -9.76
C GLN A 55 -2.02 2.19 -9.08
N VAL A 56 -1.78 2.45 -7.79
CA VAL A 56 -0.80 1.72 -6.99
C VAL A 56 -1.45 1.22 -5.71
N ALA A 57 -1.29 -0.07 -5.43
CA ALA A 57 -1.76 -0.69 -4.20
C ALA A 57 -0.56 -1.27 -3.44
N VAL A 58 -0.22 -0.67 -2.30
CA VAL A 58 0.92 -1.09 -1.48
C VAL A 58 0.43 -1.74 -0.20
N ARG A 59 0.61 -3.06 -0.09
CA ARG A 59 0.47 -3.76 1.19
C ARG A 59 1.74 -3.54 2.00
N TRP A 60 1.61 -3.09 3.24
CA TRP A 60 2.75 -2.89 4.13
C TRP A 60 2.60 -3.72 5.41
N SER A 61 3.73 -4.08 6.01
CA SER A 61 3.79 -4.69 7.34
C SER A 61 4.91 -4.10 8.19
N LEU A 62 4.81 -4.25 9.52
CA LEU A 62 5.86 -3.81 10.44
C LEU A 62 7.13 -4.65 10.23
N GLY A 63 8.27 -3.97 10.25
CA GLY A 63 9.59 -4.54 10.03
C GLY A 63 10.67 -3.77 10.80
N ARG A 64 11.94 -4.10 10.54
CA ARG A 64 13.09 -3.45 11.19
C ARG A 64 13.62 -2.24 10.42
N GLU A 65 13.35 -2.20 9.12
CA GLU A 65 13.81 -1.17 8.20
C GLU A 65 12.74 -0.92 7.15
N PHE A 66 12.83 0.23 6.47
CA PHE A 66 11.88 0.58 5.43
C PHE A 66 12.31 -0.03 4.11
N THR A 67 11.44 -0.83 3.49
CA THR A 67 11.59 -1.33 2.13
C THR A 67 10.30 -1.07 1.34
N LEU A 68 10.44 -0.87 0.04
CA LEU A 68 9.33 -0.80 -0.89
C LEU A 68 9.75 -1.47 -2.19
N GLU A 69 8.97 -2.46 -2.61
CA GLU A 69 9.09 -3.12 -3.91
C GLU A 69 7.79 -2.87 -4.68
N LEU A 70 7.90 -2.50 -5.96
CA LEU A 70 6.78 -2.27 -6.86
C LEU A 70 6.93 -3.15 -8.10
N GLU A 71 5.81 -3.68 -8.58
CA GLU A 71 5.72 -4.41 -9.84
C GLU A 71 4.51 -3.93 -10.65
N GLU A 72 4.71 -3.78 -11.96
CA GLU A 72 3.60 -3.50 -12.89
C GLU A 72 2.78 -4.77 -13.10
N THR A 73 1.47 -4.63 -13.15
CA THR A 73 0.53 -5.74 -13.30
C THR A 73 -0.67 -5.34 -14.15
N ASP A 74 -1.48 -6.33 -14.53
CA ASP A 74 -2.80 -6.10 -15.08
C ASP A 74 -3.82 -5.73 -13.99
N ARG A 75 -5.01 -5.36 -14.44
CA ARG A 75 -6.11 -4.92 -13.57
C ARG A 75 -6.66 -6.05 -12.71
N GLU A 76 -6.77 -7.26 -13.25
CA GLU A 76 -7.37 -8.40 -12.54
C GLU A 76 -6.54 -8.75 -11.30
N THR A 77 -5.23 -8.88 -11.48
CA THR A 77 -4.28 -9.12 -10.38
C THR A 77 -4.23 -7.98 -9.37
N PHE A 78 -4.37 -6.73 -9.84
CA PHE A 78 -4.43 -5.56 -8.96
C PHE A 78 -5.70 -5.57 -8.09
N ASP A 79 -6.85 -5.83 -8.70
CA ASP A 79 -8.14 -5.89 -8.00
C ASP A 79 -8.14 -7.06 -6.99
N GLU A 80 -7.65 -8.26 -7.38
CA GLU A 80 -7.47 -9.42 -6.49
C GLU A 80 -6.55 -9.11 -5.29
N PHE A 81 -5.41 -8.46 -5.53
CA PHE A 81 -4.47 -8.08 -4.47
C PHE A 81 -5.11 -7.15 -3.42
N ILE A 82 -5.97 -6.23 -3.85
CA ILE A 82 -6.70 -5.33 -2.97
C ILE A 82 -7.74 -6.10 -2.16
N GLU A 83 -8.56 -6.92 -2.83
CA GLU A 83 -9.61 -7.72 -2.20
C GLU A 83 -9.03 -8.63 -1.14
N ASP A 84 -8.02 -9.44 -1.48
CA ASP A 84 -7.30 -10.31 -0.56
C ASP A 84 -6.81 -9.54 0.67
N THR A 85 -6.14 -8.40 0.45
CA THR A 85 -5.55 -7.64 1.55
C THR A 85 -6.62 -7.04 2.46
N ILE A 86 -7.73 -6.55 1.90
CA ILE A 86 -8.85 -6.02 2.68
C ILE A 86 -9.53 -7.13 3.46
N GLU A 87 -9.73 -8.32 2.89
CA GLU A 87 -10.26 -9.49 3.59
C GLU A 87 -9.41 -9.83 4.81
N TYR A 88 -8.08 -9.89 4.69
CA TYR A 88 -7.19 -10.10 5.85
C TYR A 88 -7.27 -8.99 6.90
N THR A 89 -7.48 -7.74 6.48
CA THR A 89 -7.56 -6.60 7.41
C THR A 89 -8.90 -6.58 8.17
N ASN A 90 -9.98 -7.06 7.54
CA ASN A 90 -11.31 -7.12 8.12
C ASN A 90 -11.58 -8.41 8.91
N ALA A 91 -10.95 -9.53 8.52
CA ALA A 91 -11.12 -10.83 9.19
C ALA A 91 -10.62 -10.83 10.64
N ASP A 92 -9.71 -9.92 11.00
CA ASP A 92 -9.16 -9.78 12.36
C ASP A 92 -9.94 -8.79 13.24
N SER A 93 -11.07 -8.26 12.75
CA SER A 93 -11.98 -7.37 13.51
C SER A 93 -13.21 -8.12 14.09
N GLY A 94 -13.21 -9.45 14.04
CA GLY A 94 -14.29 -10.34 14.50
C GLY A 94 -14.08 -10.91 15.89
#